data_AF-A0A6J4VX54-F1
#
_entry.id   AF-A0A6J4VX54-F1
#
_cell.length_a   1.000
_cell.length_b   1.000
_cell.length_c   1.000
_cell.angle_alpha   90.00
_cell.angle_beta   90.00
_cell.angle_gamma   90.00
#
_symmetry.space_group_name_H-M   'P 1'
#
loop_
_entity.id
_entity.type
_entity.pdbx_description
1 polymer ?
#
loop_
_entity_poly.entity_id
_entity_poly.type
_entity_poly.pdbx_seq_one_letter_code
_entity_poly.pdbx_strand_id
1 'polypeptide(L)'
;EFLLARPEVDRDRVGIRGDDLALLVAARRAGFRALDLSGLQFYRLLEACARTEAYPIEEVNDWLRGHPGEREAVVRTLALFDPLAHAPRVRATTLLSTDAPGTLAGPDWLEPLRDALGGPVEQYALTHEGATDHDWIDAWTAARLGVAPRPRLWRIEA
;
A
#
# COMPACT_ATOMS: atom_id res chain seq x y z
N GLU A 1 -7.00 3.00 16.33
CA GLU A 1 -7.89 3.23 17.50
C GLU A 1 -7.96 4.68 17.90
N PHE A 2 -6.84 5.32 18.22
CA PHE A 2 -6.83 6.71 18.70
C PHE A 2 -7.65 7.67 17.83
N LEU A 3 -7.41 7.71 16.51
CA LEU A 3 -8.15 8.57 15.57
C LEU A 3 -9.67 8.29 15.62
N LEU A 4 -10.08 7.02 15.60
CA LEU A 4 -11.49 6.62 15.64
C LEU A 4 -12.17 6.91 16.99
N ALA A 5 -11.40 7.14 18.05
CA ALA A 5 -11.94 7.51 19.36
C ALA A 5 -12.20 9.02 19.51
N ARG A 6 -11.69 9.84 18.58
CA ARG A 6 -11.82 11.30 18.65
C ARG A 6 -13.25 11.76 18.37
N PRO A 7 -13.85 12.64 19.20
CA PRO A 7 -15.18 13.18 18.94
C PRO A 7 -15.24 14.05 17.68
N GLU A 8 -14.11 14.61 17.26
CA GLU A 8 -14.00 15.45 16.06
C GLU A 8 -13.94 14.63 14.76
N VAL A 9 -13.75 13.30 14.84
CA VAL A 9 -13.60 12.42 13.68
C VAL A 9 -14.93 11.78 13.33
N ASP A 10 -15.36 11.99 12.09
CA ASP A 10 -16.44 11.23 11.50
C ASP A 10 -15.95 9.82 11.14
N ARG A 11 -16.43 8.82 11.88
CA ARG A 11 -16.02 7.41 11.76
C ARG A 11 -16.45 6.78 10.43
N ASP A 12 -17.45 7.35 9.76
CA ASP A 12 -17.88 6.85 8.46
C ASP A 12 -17.08 7.44 7.30
N ARG A 13 -16.16 8.38 7.57
CA ARG A 13 -15.35 9.07 6.57
C ARG A 13 -13.85 9.02 6.88
N VAL A 14 -13.37 7.84 7.26
CA VAL A 14 -11.94 7.61 7.52
C VAL A 14 -11.29 6.83 6.38
N GLY A 15 -10.27 7.44 5.77
CA GLY A 15 -9.36 6.79 4.84
C GLY A 15 -8.03 6.47 5.51
N ILE A 16 -7.27 5.56 4.91
CA ILE A 16 -5.88 5.27 5.28
C ILE A 16 -5.04 5.22 4.01
N ARG A 17 -3.83 5.78 4.06
CA ARG A 17 -2.88 5.84 2.95
C ARG A 17 -1.53 5.30 3.42
N GLY A 18 -0.85 4.54 2.58
CA GLY A 18 0.53 4.14 2.80
C GLY A 18 0.91 2.86 2.07
N ASP A 19 1.83 2.12 2.67
CA ASP A 19 2.44 0.89 2.19
C ASP A 19 1.86 -0.35 2.91
N ASP A 20 2.68 -1.37 3.13
CA ASP A 20 2.33 -2.60 3.84
C ASP A 20 1.69 -2.30 5.20
N LEU A 21 2.14 -1.25 5.91
CA LEU A 21 1.57 -0.90 7.21
C LEU A 21 0.12 -0.45 7.10
N ALA A 22 -0.23 0.30 6.05
CA ALA A 22 -1.61 0.71 5.81
C ALA A 22 -2.52 -0.50 5.57
N LEU A 23 -2.06 -1.46 4.74
CA LEU A 23 -2.79 -2.71 4.51
C LEU A 23 -2.89 -3.55 5.79
N LEU A 24 -1.80 -3.74 6.52
CA LEU A 24 -1.77 -4.52 7.76
C LEU A 24 -2.72 -3.96 8.83
N VAL A 25 -2.82 -2.63 8.91
CA VAL A 25 -3.76 -1.92 9.79
C VAL A 25 -5.19 -2.11 9.30
N ALA A 26 -5.48 -1.89 8.02
CA ALA A 26 -6.81 -2.05 7.43
C ALA A 26 -7.34 -3.49 7.52
N ALA A 27 -6.45 -4.49 7.47
CA ALA A 27 -6.79 -5.89 7.63
C ALA A 27 -7.14 -6.28 9.08
N ARG A 28 -6.61 -5.54 10.08
CA ARG A 28 -6.78 -5.84 11.50
C ARG A 28 -7.85 -4.99 12.18
N ARG A 29 -8.16 -3.82 11.64
CA ARG A 29 -9.07 -2.85 12.24
C ARG A 29 -10.14 -2.45 11.23
N ALA A 30 -11.40 -2.56 11.66
CA ALA A 30 -12.52 -2.02 10.92
C ALA A 30 -12.55 -0.48 11.02
N GLY A 31 -13.31 0.16 10.13
CA GLY A 31 -13.59 1.60 10.17
C GLY A 31 -12.98 2.41 9.03
N PHE A 32 -12.25 1.79 8.11
CA PHE A 32 -11.72 2.46 6.93
C PHE A 32 -12.67 2.29 5.74
N ARG A 33 -13.01 3.38 5.06
CA ARG A 33 -13.80 3.35 3.80
C ARG A 33 -12.91 3.29 2.57
N ALA A 34 -11.76 3.96 2.62
CA ALA A 34 -10.79 4.00 1.54
C ALA A 34 -9.41 3.57 2.06
N LEU A 35 -8.73 2.73 1.28
CA LEU A 35 -7.32 2.40 1.44
C LEU A 35 -6.59 2.85 0.17
N ASP A 36 -5.66 3.78 0.27
CA ASP A 36 -4.71 4.08 -0.80
C ASP A 36 -3.39 3.37 -0.52
N LEU A 37 -3.03 2.44 -1.40
CA LEU A 37 -1.92 1.52 -1.23
C LEU A 37 -0.88 1.71 -2.33
N SER A 38 0.35 2.02 -1.93
CA SER A 38 1.50 2.17 -2.84
C SER A 38 2.80 1.78 -2.14
N GLY A 39 3.84 1.44 -2.91
CA GLY A 39 5.20 1.25 -2.36
C GLY A 39 5.37 0.07 -1.39
N LEU A 40 4.75 -1.08 -1.68
CA LEU A 40 4.82 -2.28 -0.83
C LEU A 40 6.24 -2.88 -0.79
N GLN A 41 6.85 -2.86 0.39
CA GLN A 41 8.19 -3.38 0.65
C GLN A 41 8.17 -4.83 1.13
N PHE A 42 7.18 -5.23 1.93
CA PHE A 42 7.10 -6.60 2.48
C PHE A 42 6.41 -7.59 1.55
N TYR A 43 5.70 -7.11 0.54
CA TYR A 43 5.02 -7.96 -0.44
C TYR A 43 6.01 -8.80 -1.25
N ARG A 44 5.91 -10.14 -1.07
CA ARG A 44 6.78 -11.13 -1.72
C ARG A 44 8.26 -10.79 -1.54
N LEU A 45 8.64 -10.24 -0.38
CA LEU A 45 9.97 -9.66 -0.17
C LEU A 45 11.12 -10.63 -0.49
N LEU A 46 11.02 -11.91 -0.12
CA LEU A 46 12.06 -12.89 -0.45
C LEU A 46 12.24 -13.11 -1.96
N GLU A 47 11.16 -13.01 -2.72
CA GLU A 47 11.19 -13.12 -4.17
C GLU A 47 11.66 -11.81 -4.80
N ALA A 48 11.33 -10.67 -4.19
CA ALA A 48 11.89 -9.37 -4.56
C ALA A 48 13.42 -9.32 -4.36
N CYS A 49 13.94 -9.88 -3.26
CA CYS A 49 15.38 -9.98 -2.98
C CYS A 49 16.16 -10.71 -4.08
N ALA A 50 15.53 -11.66 -4.79
CA ALA A 50 16.15 -12.37 -5.91
C ALA A 50 16.14 -11.58 -7.23
N ARG A 51 15.44 -10.43 -7.28
CA ARG A 51 15.17 -9.66 -8.51
C ARG A 51 15.74 -8.25 -8.49
N THR A 52 16.23 -7.77 -7.36
CA THR A 52 16.79 -6.41 -7.23
C THR A 52 17.88 -6.35 -6.16
N GLU A 53 18.80 -5.41 -6.32
CA GLU A 53 19.81 -4.99 -5.33
C GLU A 53 19.48 -3.59 -4.77
N ALA A 54 18.27 -3.09 -5.00
CA ALA A 54 17.84 -1.79 -4.51
C ALA A 54 17.55 -1.80 -3.00
N TYR A 55 18.00 -0.77 -2.29
CA TYR A 55 17.64 -0.56 -0.89
C TYR A 55 16.18 -0.06 -0.76
N PRO A 56 15.45 -0.46 0.30
CA PRO A 56 15.91 -1.26 1.45
C PRO A 56 15.82 -2.78 1.27
N ILE A 57 15.39 -3.30 0.11
CA ILE A 57 15.24 -4.75 -0.12
C ILE A 57 16.60 -5.46 0.02
N GLU A 58 17.68 -4.84 -0.48
CA GLU A 58 19.03 -5.40 -0.41
C GLU A 58 19.55 -5.62 1.03
N GLU A 59 18.98 -4.95 2.04
CA GLU A 59 19.36 -5.17 3.44
C GLU A 59 19.14 -6.63 3.88
N VAL A 60 18.13 -7.30 3.32
CA VAL A 60 17.87 -8.72 3.59
C VAL A 60 18.97 -9.60 2.98
N ASN A 61 19.42 -9.27 1.77
CA ASN A 61 20.52 -9.98 1.10
C ASN A 61 21.85 -9.75 1.85
N ASP A 62 22.14 -8.52 2.26
CA ASP A 62 23.28 -8.17 3.12
C ASP A 62 23.27 -9.02 4.40
N TRP A 63 22.12 -9.07 5.09
CA TRP A 63 21.96 -9.87 6.30
C TRP A 63 22.27 -11.34 6.06
N LEU A 64 21.68 -11.95 5.02
CA LEU A 64 21.86 -13.37 4.72
C LEU A 64 23.27 -13.70 4.22
N ARG A 65 23.99 -12.75 3.62
CA ARG A 65 25.43 -12.89 3.31
C ARG A 65 26.28 -12.95 4.57
N GLY A 66 25.96 -12.13 5.58
CA GLY A 66 26.65 -12.14 6.88
C GLY A 66 26.24 -13.29 7.80
N HIS A 67 25.00 -13.77 7.67
CA HIS A 67 24.37 -14.74 8.57
C HIS A 67 23.65 -15.88 7.80
N PRO A 68 24.37 -16.70 7.02
CA PRO A 68 23.76 -17.70 6.14
C PRO A 68 22.94 -18.77 6.88
N GLY A 69 23.32 -19.09 8.12
CA GLY A 69 22.59 -20.04 8.97
C GLY A 69 21.20 -19.57 9.42
N GLU A 70 20.87 -18.29 9.24
CA GLU A 70 19.61 -17.71 9.70
C GLU A 70 18.52 -17.67 8.64
N ARG A 71 18.80 -18.15 7.41
CA ARG A 71 17.86 -18.09 6.28
C ARG A 71 16.46 -18.55 6.64
N GLU A 72 16.32 -19.70 7.29
CA GLU A 72 14.98 -20.19 7.65
C GLU A 72 14.27 -19.30 8.67
N ALA A 73 15.00 -18.72 9.63
CA ALA A 73 14.42 -17.81 10.62
C ALA A 73 13.95 -16.51 9.97
N VAL A 74 14.73 -15.96 9.04
CA VAL A 74 14.36 -14.79 8.23
C VAL A 74 13.10 -15.09 7.43
N VAL A 75 13.06 -16.22 6.71
CA VAL A 75 11.90 -16.64 5.91
C VAL A 75 10.63 -16.72 6.76
N ARG A 76 10.70 -17.42 7.89
CA ARG A 76 9.55 -17.56 8.80
C ARG A 76 9.09 -16.22 9.36
N THR A 77 10.02 -15.32 9.66
CA THR A 77 9.71 -14.01 10.24
C THR A 77 9.04 -13.11 9.21
N LEU A 78 9.61 -12.98 8.01
CA LEU A 78 9.07 -12.12 6.95
C LEU A 78 7.68 -12.58 6.49
N ALA A 79 7.42 -13.89 6.47
CA ALA A 79 6.10 -14.44 6.14
C ALA A 79 4.97 -13.93 7.06
N LEU A 80 5.27 -13.47 8.29
CA LEU A 80 4.27 -12.89 9.19
C LEU A 80 3.77 -11.52 8.72
N PHE A 81 4.57 -10.81 7.93
CA PHE A 81 4.33 -9.44 7.49
C PHE A 81 3.94 -9.32 6.03
N ASP A 82 4.02 -10.40 5.24
CA ASP A 82 3.62 -10.38 3.83
C ASP A 82 2.15 -9.94 3.68
N PRO A 83 1.88 -8.78 3.03
CA PRO A 83 0.53 -8.27 2.79
C PRO A 83 -0.44 -9.27 2.21
N LEU A 84 0.01 -10.23 1.40
CA LEU A 84 -0.85 -11.22 0.75
C LEU A 84 -1.64 -12.05 1.77
N ALA A 85 -1.02 -12.39 2.92
CA ALA A 85 -1.67 -13.15 3.98
C ALA A 85 -2.76 -12.35 4.74
N HIS A 86 -2.75 -11.02 4.60
CA HIS A 86 -3.63 -10.09 5.31
C HIS A 86 -4.71 -9.49 4.41
N ALA A 87 -4.45 -9.39 3.10
CA ALA A 87 -5.33 -8.81 2.09
C ALA A 87 -6.78 -9.31 2.14
N PRO A 88 -7.08 -10.61 2.37
CA PRO A 88 -8.47 -11.10 2.41
C PRO A 88 -9.30 -10.53 3.57
N ARG A 89 -8.68 -9.88 4.57
CA ARG A 89 -9.36 -9.23 5.69
C ARG A 89 -9.63 -7.74 5.47
N VAL A 90 -9.03 -7.13 4.44
CA VAL A 90 -9.30 -5.74 4.07
C VAL A 90 -10.74 -5.63 3.56
N ARG A 91 -11.48 -4.62 4.03
CA ARG A 91 -12.87 -4.35 3.61
C ARG A 91 -13.06 -2.98 2.95
N ALA A 92 -12.10 -2.08 3.11
CA ALA A 92 -12.11 -0.77 2.48
C ALA A 92 -12.06 -0.92 0.95
N THR A 93 -12.66 0.04 0.22
CA THR A 93 -12.35 0.19 -1.20
C THR A 93 -10.88 0.57 -1.32
N THR A 94 -10.11 -0.22 -2.05
CA THR A 94 -8.66 -0.07 -2.16
C THR A 94 -8.32 0.55 -3.50
N LEU A 95 -7.53 1.62 -3.50
CA LEU A 95 -6.77 2.08 -4.65
C LEU A 95 -5.38 1.45 -4.56
N LEU A 96 -5.01 0.68 -5.57
CA LEU A 96 -3.70 0.08 -5.70
C LEU A 96 -2.91 0.82 -6.76
N SER A 97 -1.93 1.63 -6.33
CA SER A 97 -1.06 2.33 -7.26
C SER A 97 -0.02 1.37 -7.83
N THR A 98 0.11 1.36 -9.15
CA THR A 98 1.00 0.48 -9.90
C THR A 98 2.02 1.28 -10.70
N ASP A 99 3.23 0.76 -10.80
CA ASP A 99 4.27 1.27 -11.69
C ASP A 99 4.21 0.55 -13.06
N ALA A 100 5.19 0.80 -13.93
CA ALA A 100 5.29 0.21 -15.24
C ALA A 100 5.31 -1.33 -15.19
N PRO A 101 4.77 -2.02 -16.22
CA PRO A 101 4.87 -3.47 -16.36
C PRO A 101 6.31 -3.99 -16.21
N GLY A 102 6.46 -5.16 -15.59
CA GLY A 102 7.76 -5.79 -15.35
C GLY A 102 8.52 -5.31 -14.09
N THR A 103 8.12 -4.19 -13.48
CA THR A 103 8.71 -3.68 -12.23
C THR A 103 8.19 -4.43 -11.00
N LEU A 104 8.86 -4.26 -9.85
CA LEU A 104 8.42 -4.78 -8.54
C LEU A 104 7.24 -3.99 -7.93
N ALA A 105 6.59 -3.14 -8.71
CA ALA A 105 5.32 -2.50 -8.40
C ALA A 105 4.37 -2.52 -9.61
N GLY A 106 4.70 -3.30 -10.65
CA GLY A 106 3.90 -3.37 -11.86
C GLY A 106 2.61 -4.17 -11.68
N PRO A 107 1.65 -4.04 -12.62
CA PRO A 107 0.37 -4.73 -12.55
C PRO A 107 0.51 -6.26 -12.39
N ASP A 108 1.40 -6.91 -13.15
CA ASP A 108 1.60 -8.37 -13.09
C ASP A 108 2.20 -8.83 -11.75
N TRP A 109 3.05 -8.00 -11.14
CA TRP A 109 3.64 -8.30 -9.83
C TRP A 109 2.58 -8.26 -8.73
N LEU A 110 1.71 -7.26 -8.82
CA LEU A 110 0.67 -6.94 -7.84
C LEU A 110 -0.64 -7.69 -8.06
N GLU A 111 -0.82 -8.38 -9.19
CA GLU A 111 -2.03 -9.14 -9.51
C GLU A 111 -2.46 -10.12 -8.40
N PRO A 112 -1.57 -10.97 -7.83
CA PRO A 112 -1.97 -11.87 -6.75
C PRO A 112 -2.51 -11.12 -5.52
N LEU A 113 -1.95 -9.95 -5.20
CA LEU A 113 -2.43 -9.12 -4.10
C LEU A 113 -3.78 -8.48 -4.42
N ARG A 114 -3.92 -7.93 -5.62
CA ARG A 114 -5.18 -7.35 -6.12
C ARG A 114 -6.32 -8.36 -5.98
N ASP A 115 -6.09 -9.59 -6.42
CA ASP A 115 -7.09 -10.65 -6.44
C ASP A 115 -7.39 -11.19 -5.02
N ALA A 116 -6.45 -11.08 -4.10
CA ALA A 116 -6.61 -11.50 -2.70
C ALA A 116 -7.30 -10.46 -1.81
N LEU A 117 -7.40 -9.20 -2.23
CA LEU A 117 -8.03 -8.13 -1.43
C LEU A 117 -9.52 -8.43 -1.21
N GLY A 118 -9.94 -8.39 0.06
CA GLY A 118 -11.32 -8.72 0.43
C GLY A 118 -12.35 -7.62 0.19
N GLY A 119 -11.95 -6.45 -0.30
CA GLY A 119 -12.82 -5.32 -0.63
C GLY A 119 -12.70 -4.95 -2.12
N PRO A 120 -13.52 -4.01 -2.62
CA PRO A 120 -13.41 -3.56 -4.00
C PRO A 120 -12.03 -2.95 -4.27
N VAL A 121 -11.45 -3.21 -5.45
CA VAL A 121 -10.13 -2.72 -5.83
C VAL A 121 -10.19 -1.93 -7.12
N GLU A 122 -9.55 -0.78 -7.13
CA GLU A 122 -9.26 0.02 -8.31
C GLU A 122 -7.74 0.16 -8.44
N GLN A 123 -7.25 0.27 -9.68
CA GLN A 123 -5.82 0.45 -9.94
C GLN A 123 -5.56 1.85 -10.47
N TYR A 124 -4.40 2.41 -10.11
CA TYR A 124 -3.92 3.68 -10.64
C TYR A 124 -2.50 3.52 -11.15
N ALA A 125 -2.28 3.77 -12.44
CA ALA A 125 -0.94 3.78 -13.01
C ALA A 125 -0.26 5.11 -12.67
N LEU A 126 0.84 5.06 -11.93
CA LEU A 126 1.60 6.24 -11.54
C LEU A 126 2.19 6.91 -12.78
N THR A 127 2.06 8.25 -12.83
CA THR A 127 2.71 9.05 -13.87
C THR A 127 4.15 9.38 -13.52
N HIS A 128 4.53 9.24 -12.24
CA HIS A 128 5.78 9.71 -11.64
C HIS A 128 5.93 11.24 -11.64
N GLU A 129 4.84 11.95 -11.93
CA GLU A 129 4.72 13.39 -11.74
C GLU A 129 4.03 13.64 -10.40
N GLY A 130 4.82 13.79 -9.34
CA GLY A 130 4.31 13.70 -7.96
C GLY A 130 3.14 14.64 -7.62
N ALA A 131 3.05 15.82 -8.24
CA ALA A 131 1.90 16.71 -8.06
C ALA A 131 0.63 16.18 -8.74
N THR A 132 0.75 15.68 -9.97
CA THR A 132 -0.35 15.08 -10.75
C THR A 132 -0.89 13.85 -10.04
N ASP A 133 0.00 12.94 -9.62
CA ASP A 133 -0.37 11.72 -8.92
C ASP A 133 -1.05 12.07 -7.57
N HIS A 134 -0.49 13.03 -6.83
CA HIS A 134 -1.06 13.46 -5.56
C HIS A 134 -2.49 13.98 -5.70
N ASP A 135 -2.73 14.89 -6.66
CA ASP A 135 -4.03 15.53 -6.85
C ASP A 135 -5.08 14.52 -7.33
N TRP A 136 -4.70 13.57 -8.18
CA TRP A 136 -5.59 12.50 -8.62
C TRP A 136 -5.99 11.59 -7.45
N ILE A 137 -5.02 11.13 -6.67
CA ILE A 137 -5.25 10.23 -5.54
C ILE A 137 -6.04 10.94 -4.43
N ASP A 138 -5.78 12.23 -4.19
CA ASP A 138 -6.59 13.05 -3.28
C ASP A 138 -8.04 13.16 -3.75
N ALA A 139 -8.26 13.46 -5.03
CA ALA A 139 -9.61 13.49 -5.63
C ALA A 139 -10.34 12.15 -5.48
N TRP A 140 -9.65 11.03 -5.76
CA TRP A 140 -10.19 9.69 -5.56
C TRP A 140 -10.56 9.45 -4.09
N THR A 141 -9.65 9.75 -3.17
CA THR A 141 -9.85 9.53 -1.73
C THR A 141 -11.01 10.38 -1.21
N ALA A 142 -11.02 11.67 -1.54
CA ALA A 142 -12.06 12.61 -1.14
C ALA A 142 -13.44 12.16 -1.63
N ALA A 143 -13.54 11.68 -2.88
CA ALA A 143 -14.78 11.13 -3.42
C ALA A 143 -15.27 9.91 -2.63
N ARG A 144 -14.38 8.98 -2.25
CA ARG A 144 -14.73 7.81 -1.42
C ARG A 144 -15.20 8.18 -0.02
N LEU A 145 -14.71 9.31 0.50
CA LEU A 145 -15.07 9.81 1.82
C LEU A 145 -16.22 10.83 1.79
N GLY A 146 -16.74 11.20 0.61
CA GLY A 146 -17.82 12.20 0.50
C GLY A 146 -17.40 13.60 0.98
N VAL A 147 -16.15 14.00 0.71
CA VAL A 147 -15.61 15.32 1.05
C VAL A 147 -15.03 16.00 -0.19
N ALA A 148 -14.78 17.31 -0.11
CA ALA A 148 -14.13 18.05 -1.18
C ALA A 148 -12.62 17.75 -1.21
N PRO A 149 -12.02 17.50 -2.39
CA PRO A 149 -10.58 17.35 -2.52
C PRO A 149 -9.84 18.65 -2.19
N ARG A 150 -8.57 18.50 -1.82
CA ARG A 150 -7.62 19.56 -1.48
C ARG A 150 -6.38 19.44 -2.39
N PRO A 151 -6.51 19.78 -3.69
CA PRO A 151 -5.40 19.71 -4.63
C PRO A 151 -4.27 20.66 -4.21
N ARG A 152 -3.02 20.27 -4.50
CA ARG A 152 -1.83 21.09 -4.29
C ARG A 152 -1.54 22.01 -5.46
N LEU A 153 -2.00 21.68 -6.66
CA LEU A 153 -1.94 22.62 -7.78
C LEU A 153 -3.05 23.66 -7.61
N TRP A 154 -2.64 24.88 -7.27
CA TRP A 154 -3.48 26.07 -7.34
C TRP A 154 -4.09 26.15 -8.74
N ARG A 155 -5.43 26.17 -8.85
CA ARG A 155 -6.06 26.78 -10.02
C ARG A 155 -5.74 28.26 -9.95
N ILE A 156 -4.86 28.73 -10.82
CA ILE A 156 -4.81 30.17 -11.12
C ILE A 156 -6.11 30.43 -11.86
N GLU A 157 -7.10 31.01 -11.18
CA GLU A 157 -8.28 31.56 -11.86
C GLU A 157 -7.79 32.65 -12.81
N ALA A 158 -8.05 32.47 -14.11
CA ALA A 158 -7.75 33.44 -15.15
C ALA A 158 -8.84 34.52 -15.21
#